data_AF-A0A198YLK3-F1
#
_entry.id   AF-A0A198YLK3-F1
#
_cell.length_a   1.000
_cell.length_b   1.000
_cell.length_c   1.000
_cell.angle_alpha   90.00
_cell.angle_beta   90.00
_cell.angle_gamma   90.00
#
_symmetry.space_group_name_H-M   'P 1'
#
loop_
_entity.id
_entity.type
_entity.pdbx_description
1 polymer ?
#
loop_
_entity_poly.entity_id
_entity_poly.type
_entity_poly.pdbx_seq_one_letter_code
_entity_poly.pdbx_strand_id
1 'polypeptide(L)'
;MAATDPKAQALSDARARILKLQEQMTDRVLQMAVEVEKLMGIVPPAEAKAFLKARCNLPAVELSTYVGFAKSLKGSQDILRDARRRSKGFTYAPVPKAAPTDAVNEGFVPVAHACSATGLP
;
A
#
# COMPACT_ATOMS: atom_id res chain seq x y z
N MET A 1 -31.66 -15.04 0.70
CA MET A 1 -30.29 -14.48 0.55
C MET A 1 -30.39 -13.32 -0.40
N ALA A 2 -30.08 -12.09 0.04
CA ALA A 2 -30.15 -10.93 -0.84
C ALA A 2 -29.03 -11.04 -1.89
N ALA A 3 -29.40 -11.07 -3.17
CA ALA A 3 -28.45 -11.06 -4.26
C ALA A 3 -27.68 -9.73 -4.22
N THR A 4 -26.40 -9.77 -3.89
CA THR A 4 -25.51 -8.62 -4.03
C THR A 4 -25.49 -8.21 -5.50
N ASP A 5 -25.64 -6.91 -5.75
CA ASP A 5 -25.52 -6.34 -7.09
C ASP A 5 -24.19 -6.78 -7.73
N PRO A 6 -24.18 -7.40 -8.93
CA PRO A 6 -22.97 -7.95 -9.53
C PRO A 6 -21.87 -6.89 -9.72
N LYS A 7 -22.25 -5.63 -9.96
CA LYS A 7 -21.29 -4.51 -10.03
C LYS A 7 -20.65 -4.24 -8.67
N ALA A 8 -21.43 -4.21 -7.59
CA ALA A 8 -20.92 -4.07 -6.23
C ALA A 8 -19.95 -5.21 -5.85
N GLN A 9 -20.25 -6.44 -6.24
CA GLN A 9 -19.35 -7.57 -6.01
C GLN A 9 -18.03 -7.43 -6.78
N ALA A 10 -18.10 -7.08 -8.08
CA ALA A 10 -16.90 -6.90 -8.91
C ALA A 10 -15.98 -5.79 -8.37
N LEU A 11 -16.54 -4.69 -7.88
CA LEU A 11 -15.78 -3.60 -7.25
C LEU A 11 -15.13 -4.05 -5.93
N SER A 12 -15.86 -4.79 -5.09
CA SER A 12 -15.32 -5.36 -3.85
C SER A 12 -14.13 -6.29 -4.13
N ASP A 13 -14.28 -7.18 -5.12
CA ASP A 13 -13.23 -8.12 -5.50
C ASP A 13 -12.01 -7.41 -6.10
N ALA A 14 -12.23 -6.41 -6.96
CA ALA A 14 -11.15 -5.61 -7.53
C ALA A 14 -10.37 -4.88 -6.44
N ARG A 15 -11.08 -4.27 -5.47
CA ARG A 15 -10.46 -3.63 -4.31
C ARG A 15 -9.62 -4.61 -3.50
N ALA A 16 -10.16 -5.79 -3.19
CA ALA A 16 -9.44 -6.80 -2.42
C ALA A 16 -8.12 -7.19 -3.10
N ARG A 17 -8.15 -7.38 -4.43
CA ARG A 17 -6.94 -7.66 -5.22
C ARG A 17 -5.94 -6.50 -5.20
N ILE A 18 -6.40 -5.27 -5.37
CA ILE A 18 -5.54 -4.07 -5.36
C ILE A 18 -4.85 -3.91 -3.99
N LEU A 19 -5.60 -4.05 -2.90
CA LEU A 19 -5.03 -3.94 -1.55
C LEU A 19 -3.99 -5.04 -1.26
N LYS A 20 -4.21 -6.24 -1.79
CA LYS A 20 -3.24 -7.34 -1.70
C LYS A 20 -1.95 -7.02 -2.46
N LEU A 21 -2.07 -6.52 -3.70
CA LEU A 21 -0.90 -6.09 -4.49
C LEU A 21 -0.15 -4.96 -3.80
N GLN A 22 -0.88 -3.99 -3.25
CA GLN A 22 -0.30 -2.89 -2.50
C GLN A 22 0.48 -3.33 -1.26
N GLU A 23 -0.02 -4.32 -0.51
CA GLU A 23 0.72 -4.93 0.61
C GLU A 23 2.00 -5.60 0.13
N GLN A 24 1.90 -6.44 -0.90
CA GLN A 24 3.05 -7.12 -1.50
C GLN A 24 4.10 -6.13 -2.00
N MET A 25 3.68 -5.05 -2.65
CA MET A 25 4.59 -3.99 -3.12
C MET A 25 5.30 -3.30 -1.96
N THR A 26 4.57 -2.93 -0.89
CA THR A 26 5.19 -2.34 0.30
C THR A 26 6.25 -3.26 0.89
N ASP A 27 5.94 -4.55 1.06
CA ASP A 27 6.89 -5.53 1.59
C ASP A 27 8.14 -5.65 0.71
N ARG A 28 7.96 -5.73 -0.61
CA ARG A 28 9.07 -5.85 -1.57
C ARG A 28 9.94 -4.59 -1.63
N VAL A 29 9.34 -3.41 -1.56
CA VAL A 29 10.07 -2.13 -1.53
C VAL A 29 10.93 -2.01 -0.27
N LEU A 30 10.38 -2.42 0.88
CA LEU A 30 11.15 -2.44 2.13
C LEU A 30 12.29 -3.46 2.09
N GLN A 31 12.08 -4.64 1.49
CA GLN A 31 13.14 -5.63 1.27
C GLN A 31 14.24 -5.10 0.34
N MET A 32 13.86 -4.45 -0.76
CA MET A 32 14.81 -3.81 -1.68
C MET A 32 15.67 -2.76 -0.98
N ALA A 33 15.07 -1.93 -0.12
CA ALA A 33 15.82 -0.95 0.66
C ALA A 33 16.85 -1.60 1.59
N VAL A 34 16.52 -2.73 2.23
CA VAL A 34 17.45 -3.50 3.06
C VAL A 34 18.60 -4.08 2.23
N GLU A 35 18.35 -4.63 1.05
CA GLU A 35 19.41 -5.16 0.19
C GLU A 35 20.33 -4.06 -0.33
N VAL A 36 19.78 -2.89 -0.69
CA VAL A 36 20.57 -1.71 -1.05
C VAL A 36 21.44 -1.26 0.13
N GLU A 37 20.90 -1.25 1.35
CA GLU A 37 21.67 -0.92 2.56
C GLU A 37 22.84 -1.88 2.77
N LYS A 38 22.60 -3.20 2.68
CA LYS A 38 23.64 -4.22 2.81
C LYS A 38 24.75 -4.04 1.79
N LEU A 39 24.40 -3.80 0.51
CA LEU A 39 25.40 -3.57 -0.54
C LEU A 39 26.26 -2.34 -0.23
N MET A 40 25.65 -1.26 0.25
CA MET A 40 26.37 -0.04 0.65
C MET A 40 27.23 -0.22 1.91
N GLY A 41 27.05 -1.30 2.68
CA GLY A 41 27.94 -1.70 3.76
C GLY A 41 29.17 -2.49 3.31
N ILE A 42 29.16 -3.04 2.08
CA ILE A 42 30.26 -3.84 1.53
C ILE A 42 31.19 -2.98 0.66
N VAL A 43 30.61 -2.09 -0.15
CA VAL A 43 31.35 -1.23 -1.08
C VAL A 43 31.02 0.24 -0.85
N PRO A 44 31.89 1.18 -1.24
CA PRO A 44 31.60 2.60 -1.14
C PRO A 44 30.26 2.98 -1.79
N PRO A 45 29.51 3.94 -1.22
CA PRO A 45 28.20 4.36 -1.74
C PRO A 45 28.18 4.71 -3.24
N ALA A 46 29.26 5.29 -3.77
CA ALA A 46 29.36 5.62 -5.18
C ALA A 46 29.44 4.36 -6.07
N GLU A 47 30.21 3.37 -5.65
CA GLU A 47 30.36 2.09 -6.34
C GLU A 47 29.08 1.26 -6.27
N ALA A 48 28.43 1.19 -5.11
CA ALA A 48 27.14 0.51 -4.96
C ALA A 48 26.09 1.09 -5.92
N LYS A 49 26.01 2.42 -6.01
CA LYS A 49 25.07 3.10 -6.92
C LYS A 49 25.39 2.83 -8.39
N ALA A 50 26.67 2.86 -8.76
CA ALA A 50 27.10 2.54 -10.12
C ALA A 50 26.78 1.08 -10.48
N PHE A 51 27.02 0.15 -9.56
CA PHE A 51 26.69 -1.27 -9.72
C PHE A 51 25.19 -1.49 -9.91
N LEU A 52 24.35 -0.93 -9.04
CA LEU A 52 22.90 -1.09 -9.10
C LEU A 52 22.31 -0.52 -10.41
N LYS A 53 22.85 0.61 -10.89
CA LYS A 53 22.48 1.18 -12.19
C LYS A 53 22.89 0.29 -13.36
N ALA A 54 24.14 -0.20 -13.34
CA ALA A 54 24.71 -0.92 -14.49
C ALA A 54 24.30 -2.40 -14.57
N ARG A 55 24.06 -3.05 -13.43
CA ARG A 55 23.85 -4.52 -13.35
C ARG A 55 22.45 -4.92 -12.93
N CYS A 56 21.77 -4.07 -12.16
CA CYS A 56 20.43 -4.37 -11.65
C CYS A 56 19.33 -3.60 -12.39
N ASN A 57 19.68 -2.79 -13.40
CA ASN A 57 18.75 -1.96 -14.17
C ASN A 57 17.87 -1.05 -13.28
N LEU A 58 18.40 -0.61 -12.13
CA LEU A 58 17.70 0.36 -11.28
C LEU A 58 17.94 1.79 -11.79
N PRO A 59 16.88 2.51 -12.22
CA PRO A 59 17.02 3.91 -12.60
C PRO A 59 17.38 4.76 -11.39
N ALA A 60 18.06 5.89 -11.64
CA ALA A 60 18.58 6.76 -10.58
C ALA A 60 17.49 7.27 -9.62
N VAL A 61 16.26 7.46 -10.12
CA VAL A 61 15.10 7.92 -9.33
C VAL A 61 14.63 6.84 -8.34
N GLU A 62 14.62 5.57 -8.75
CA GLU A 62 14.28 4.47 -7.84
C GLU A 62 15.40 4.25 -6.81
N LEU A 63 16.65 4.37 -7.25
CA LEU A 63 17.80 4.20 -6.39
C LEU A 63 17.85 5.21 -5.24
N SER A 64 17.61 6.49 -5.53
CA SER A 64 17.56 7.53 -4.49
C SER A 64 16.44 7.25 -3.49
N THR A 65 15.32 6.70 -3.95
CA THR A 65 14.18 6.31 -3.13
C THR A 65 14.55 5.16 -2.19
N TYR A 66 15.12 4.06 -2.68
CA TYR A 66 15.51 2.93 -1.83
C TYR A 66 16.61 3.30 -0.82
N VAL A 67 17.58 4.13 -1.21
CA VAL A 67 18.59 4.67 -0.28
C VAL A 67 17.94 5.55 0.78
N GLY A 68 16.95 6.37 0.42
CA GLY A 68 16.16 7.15 1.36
C GLY A 68 15.42 6.26 2.36
N PHE A 69 14.76 5.21 1.88
CA PHE A 69 14.08 4.23 2.73
C PHE A 69 15.03 3.48 3.65
N ALA A 70 16.19 3.06 3.16
CA ALA A 70 17.21 2.40 3.96
C ALA A 70 17.66 3.27 5.15
N LYS A 71 17.80 4.58 4.93
CA LYS A 71 18.19 5.53 5.98
C LYS A 71 17.06 5.86 6.94
N SER A 72 15.87 6.14 6.41
CA SER A 72 14.76 6.71 7.19
C SER A 72 13.90 5.65 7.89
N LEU A 73 13.87 4.42 7.39
CA LEU A 73 12.95 3.38 7.86
C LEU A 73 13.65 2.23 8.59
N LYS A 74 14.94 2.38 8.87
CA LYS A 74 15.75 1.37 9.57
C LYS A 74 15.18 1.09 10.96
N GLY A 75 14.84 -0.17 11.23
CA GLY A 75 14.27 -0.61 12.50
C GLY A 75 12.76 -0.43 12.62
N SER A 76 12.11 0.24 11.65
CA SER A 76 10.68 0.53 11.65
C SER A 76 9.92 -0.24 10.57
N GLN A 77 10.58 -1.13 9.82
CA GLN A 77 9.99 -1.80 8.67
C GLN A 77 8.76 -2.63 9.07
N ASP A 78 8.82 -3.39 10.15
CA ASP A 78 7.72 -4.26 10.57
C ASP A 78 6.49 -3.45 11.03
N ILE A 79 6.70 -2.29 11.65
CA ILE A 79 5.61 -1.36 11.99
C ILE A 79 4.87 -0.90 10.73
N LEU A 80 5.60 -0.61 9.64
CA LEU A 80 5.01 -0.19 8.38
C LEU A 80 4.25 -1.33 7.68
N ARG A 81 4.78 -2.56 7.73
CA ARG A 81 4.08 -3.76 7.23
C ARG A 81 2.76 -3.96 7.96
N ASP A 82 2.79 -3.87 9.29
CA ASP A 82 1.61 -4.03 10.11
C ASP A 82 0.59 -2.90 9.93
N ALA A 83 1.06 -1.65 9.84
CA ALA A 83 0.20 -0.51 9.53
C ALA A 83 -0.51 -0.70 8.17
N ARG A 84 0.20 -1.19 7.16
CA ARG A 84 -0.37 -1.47 5.84
C ARG A 84 -1.42 -2.59 5.87
N ARG A 85 -1.16 -3.66 6.63
CA ARG A 85 -2.13 -4.75 6.85
C ARG A 85 -3.39 -4.26 7.55
N ARG A 86 -3.25 -3.40 8.56
CA ARG A 86 -4.37 -2.85 9.36
C ARG A 86 -5.20 -1.81 8.63
N SER A 87 -4.63 -1.10 7.63
CA SER A 87 -5.30 -0.07 6.83
C SER A 87 -6.50 -0.57 5.98
N LYS A 88 -6.80 -1.87 5.96
CA LYS A 88 -7.85 -2.48 5.11
C LYS A 88 -9.30 -2.16 5.53
N GLY A 89 -9.52 -1.55 6.69
CA GLY A 89 -10.82 -1.34 7.35
C GLY A 89 -11.86 -0.41 6.68
N PHE A 90 -11.76 -0.16 5.38
CA PHE A 90 -12.77 0.62 4.65
C PHE A 90 -13.77 -0.30 3.95
N THR A 91 -15.04 -0.30 4.33
CA THR A 91 -16.07 -1.13 3.68
C THR A 91 -16.97 -0.28 2.79
N TYR A 92 -17.24 -0.73 1.57
CA TYR A 92 -18.29 -0.13 0.76
C TYR A 92 -19.63 -0.63 1.27
N ALA A 93 -20.49 0.28 1.75
CA ALA A 93 -21.90 -0.04 1.92
C ALA A 93 -22.55 -0.10 0.52
N PRO A 94 -23.40 -1.10 0.21
CA PRO A 94 -24.16 -1.09 -1.02
C PRO A 94 -25.05 0.16 -1.04
N VAL A 95 -24.99 0.94 -2.13
CA VAL A 95 -25.91 2.06 -2.34
C VAL A 95 -27.32 1.48 -2.35
N PRO A 96 -28.22 1.89 -1.44
CA PRO A 96 -29.58 1.39 -1.44
C PRO A 96 -30.23 1.75 -2.78
N LYS A 97 -30.75 0.73 -3.45
CA LYS A 97 -31.33 0.81 -4.80
C LYS A 97 -32.72 1.47 -4.75
N ALA A 98 -32.82 2.71 -4.27
CA ALA A 98 -34.00 3.57 -4.40
C ALA A 98 -33.66 5.00 -3.94
N ALA A 99 -33.10 5.81 -4.84
CA ALA A 99 -33.34 7.24 -4.80
C ALA A 99 -33.86 7.62 -6.19
N PRO A 100 -35.15 7.94 -6.35
CA PRO A 100 -35.65 8.50 -7.59
C PRO A 100 -35.31 9.99 -7.56
N THR A 101 -34.26 10.42 -8.24
CA THR A 101 -34.18 11.79 -8.73
C THR A 101 -33.09 11.88 -9.78
N ASP A 102 -33.48 12.44 -10.93
CA ASP A 102 -32.62 12.94 -11.98
C ASP A 102 -31.56 13.88 -11.38
N ALA A 103 -30.39 13.36 -11.08
CA ALA A 103 -29.27 14.16 -10.58
C ALA A 103 -27.98 13.55 -11.10
N VAL A 104 -27.44 14.22 -12.11
CA VAL A 104 -26.08 14.08 -12.59
C VAL A 104 -25.15 14.48 -11.43
N ASN A 105 -24.73 13.54 -10.60
CA ASN A 105 -23.57 13.73 -9.72
C ASN A 105 -22.97 12.38 -9.30
N GLU A 106 -21.93 11.97 -10.01
CA GLU A 106 -21.07 10.85 -9.64
C GLU A 106 -20.23 11.24 -8.41
N GLY A 107 -20.76 10.95 -7.22
CA GLY A 107 -20.10 11.25 -5.95
C GLY A 107 -19.79 9.98 -5.18
N PHE A 108 -18.56 9.48 -5.30
CA PHE A 108 -17.98 8.43 -4.46
C PHE A 108 -17.85 8.94 -3.02
N VAL A 109 -18.68 8.46 -2.09
CA VAL A 109 -18.60 8.85 -0.67
C VAL A 109 -17.94 7.75 0.15
N PRO A 110 -16.74 7.98 0.69
CA PRO A 110 -16.13 7.06 1.64
C PRO A 110 -16.85 7.13 3.01
N VAL A 111 -17.36 6.00 3.53
CA VAL A 111 -17.77 5.83 4.95
C VAL A 111 -16.63 5.24 5.80
N ALA A 112 -16.06 6.06 6.70
CA ALA A 112 -15.06 5.60 7.67
C ALA A 112 -15.72 4.79 8.80
N HIS A 113 -15.23 3.57 9.04
CA HIS A 113 -15.57 2.84 10.26
C HIS A 113 -14.73 3.44 11.40
N ALA A 114 -15.40 3.99 12.41
CA ALA A 114 -14.74 4.45 13.62
C ALA A 114 -13.96 3.28 14.23
N CYS A 115 -12.63 3.44 14.30
CA CYS A 115 -11.76 2.50 14.98
C CYS A 115 -12.06 2.64 16.49
N SER A 116 -12.83 1.72 17.06
CA SER A 116 -13.00 1.64 18.52
C SER A 116 -11.65 1.26 19.14
N ALA A 117 -10.91 2.27 19.60
CA ALA A 117 -9.85 2.09 20.56
C ALA A 117 -10.47 1.71 21.92
N THR A 118 -10.04 0.57 22.43
CA THR A 118 -10.38 0.00 23.74
C THR A 118 -10.01 0.91 24.91
N GLY A 119 -10.84 0.92 25.96
CA GLY A 119 -10.46 1.39 27.29
C GLY A 119 -11.20 0.59 28.38
N LEU A 120 -10.56 -0.47 28.88
CA LEU A 120 -10.69 -0.94 30.27
C LEU A 120 -9.82 -0.01 31.15
N PRO A 121 -10.00 0.08 32.48
CA PRO A 121 -10.39 -0.97 33.43
C PRO A 121 -11.86 -1.00 33.87
#